data_AF-S4NPV7-F1
#
_entry.id   AF-S4NPV7-F1
#
_cell.length_a   1.000
_cell.length_b   1.000
_cell.length_c   1.000
_cell.angle_alpha   90.00
_cell.angle_beta   90.00
_cell.angle_gamma   90.00
#
_symmetry.space_group_name_H-M   'P 1'
#
loop_
_entity.id
_entity.type
_entity.pdbx_description
1 polymer ?
#
loop_
_entity_poly.entity_id
_entity_poly.type
_entity_poly.pdbx_seq_one_letter_code
_entity_poly.pdbx_strand_id
1 'polypeptide(L)' 'MNVTDLTVLNSVYQKQVSSTVTSLCCDGASVLWFGGSAGTLLQWNMTTVVQLSEQKAHDDLIRSIQFDSS' A
#
# COMPACT_ATOMS: atom_id res chain seq x y z
N MET A 1 15.06 18.70 -9.53
CA MET A 1 14.38 17.62 -10.27
C MET A 1 12.93 18.01 -10.36
N ASN A 2 12.50 18.53 -11.51
CA ASN A 2 11.14 19.00 -11.70
C ASN A 2 10.43 17.95 -12.56
N VAL A 3 9.44 17.26 -11.98
CA VAL A 3 8.65 16.27 -12.70
C VAL A 3 7.56 17.02 -13.47
N THR A 4 7.51 16.76 -14.77
CA THR A 4 6.72 17.45 -15.79
C THR A 4 5.23 17.15 -15.68
N ASP A 5 4.44 18.22 -15.86
CA ASP A 5 3.00 18.33 -16.17
C ASP A 5 2.08 17.11 -15.97
N LEU A 6 1.29 17.14 -14.89
CA LEU A 6 0.10 16.32 -14.69
C LEU A 6 -1.14 16.99 -15.31
N THR A 7 -1.24 16.97 -16.64
CA THR A 7 -2.51 17.32 -17.32
C THR A 7 -3.51 16.16 -17.36
N VAL A 8 -3.16 15.00 -16.77
CA VAL A 8 -4.13 13.98 -16.35
C VAL A 8 -4.56 14.33 -14.93
N LEU A 9 -5.88 14.38 -14.70
CA LEU A 9 -6.55 14.70 -13.44
C LEU A 9 -6.22 13.65 -12.35
N ASN A 10 -4.96 13.52 -11.95
CA ASN A 10 -4.55 12.56 -10.94
C ASN A 10 -4.84 13.18 -9.58
N SER A 11 -5.87 12.67 -8.93
CA SER A 11 -6.05 12.91 -7.50
C SER A 11 -4.88 12.25 -6.77
N VAL A 12 -4.02 13.08 -6.16
CA VAL A 12 -2.94 12.61 -5.30
C VAL A 12 -3.52 12.45 -3.89
N TYR A 13 -3.44 11.24 -3.35
CA TYR A 13 -3.88 10.94 -1.99
C TYR A 13 -2.67 10.75 -1.08
N GLN A 14 -2.61 11.51 0.00
CA GLN A 14 -1.60 11.37 1.04
C GLN A 14 -2.22 10.80 2.30
N LYS A 15 -1.59 9.77 2.86
CA LYS A 15 -2.09 9.07 4.05
C LYS A 15 -0.93 8.76 4.98
N GLN A 16 -1.20 8.88 6.28
CA GLN A 16 -0.22 8.57 7.32
C GLN A 16 -0.33 7.09 7.65
N VAL A 17 0.82 6.44 7.76
CA VAL A 17 0.97 5.05 8.20
C VAL A 17 1.82 5.04 9.46
N SER A 18 1.51 4.13 10.37
CA SER A 18 2.13 4.06 11.72
C SER A 18 3.59 3.59 11.71
N SER A 19 4.09 3.10 10.58
CA SER A 19 5.47 2.60 10.42
C SER A 19 5.98 2.77 8.98
N THR A 20 7.28 2.63 8.81
CA THR A 20 7.93 2.68 7.49
C THR A 20 7.42 1.54 6.61
N VAL A 21 6.90 1.87 5.42
CA VAL A 21 6.53 0.86 4.41
C VAL A 21 7.80 0.28 3.79
N THR A 22 7.91 -1.05 3.82
CA THR A 22 9.06 -1.81 3.31
C THR A 22 8.72 -2.65 2.08
N SER A 23 7.44 -2.89 1.81
CA SER A 23 6.98 -3.61 0.62
C SER A 23 5.58 -3.18 0.19
N LEU A 24 5.30 -3.34 -1.11
CA LEU A 24 4.02 -3.00 -1.74
C LEU A 24 3.62 -4.10 -2.72
N CYS A 25 2.31 -4.38 -2.83
CA CYS A 25 1.77 -5.28 -3.84
C CYS A 25 0.34 -4.86 -4.23
N CYS A 26 0.06 -4.83 -5.53
CA CYS A 26 -1.30 -4.62 -6.04
C CYS A 26 -1.93 -5.96 -6.38
N ASP A 27 -3.20 -6.16 -6.04
CA ASP A 27 -3.97 -7.36 -6.41
C ASP A 27 -4.44 -7.38 -7.87
N GLY A 28 -4.14 -6.32 -8.64
CA GLY A 28 -4.56 -6.15 -10.03
C GLY A 28 -6.01 -5.70 -10.20
N ALA A 29 -6.75 -5.47 -9.10
CA ALA A 29 -8.13 -4.99 -9.12
C ALA A 29 -8.22 -3.63 -8.41
N SER A 30 -8.37 -3.64 -7.08
CA SER A 30 -8.59 -2.41 -6.32
C SER A 30 -7.95 -2.42 -4.95
N VAL A 31 -7.21 -3.48 -4.59
CA VAL A 31 -6.55 -3.58 -3.29
C VAL A 31 -5.05 -3.38 -3.43
N LEU A 32 -4.55 -2.41 -2.68
CA LEU A 32 -3.13 -2.21 -2.46
C LEU A 32 -2.76 -2.76 -1.08
N TRP A 33 -1.73 -3.60 -1.07
CA TRP A 33 -1.16 -4.22 0.12
C TRP A 33 0.15 -3.53 0.47
N PHE A 34 0.38 -3.28 1.76
CA PHE A 34 1.59 -2.67 2.30
C PHE A 34 2.15 -3.53 3.41
N GLY A 35 3.44 -3.77 3.37
CA GLY A 35 4.19 -4.37 4.46
C GLY A 35 4.95 -3.31 5.22
N GLY A 36 4.80 -3.28 6.55
CA GLY A 36 5.49 -2.35 7.43
C GLY A 36 6.74 -2.93 8.08
N SER A 37 7.64 -2.05 8.51
CA SER A 37 8.82 -2.39 9.30
C SER A 37 8.48 -2.98 10.68
N ALA A 38 7.27 -2.75 11.17
CA ALA A 38 6.75 -3.32 12.39
C ALA A 38 6.02 -4.66 12.18
N GLY A 39 6.14 -5.31 11.01
CA GLY A 39 5.45 -6.57 10.72
C GLY A 39 3.94 -6.44 10.53
N THR A 40 3.47 -5.21 10.29
CA THR A 40 2.07 -4.90 10.00
C THR A 40 1.80 -5.07 8.51
N LEU A 41 0.68 -5.71 8.20
CA LEU A 41 0.13 -5.85 6.86
C LEU A 41 -1.13 -5.00 6.77
N LEU A 42 -1.14 -4.06 5.83
CA LEU A 42 -2.27 -3.15 5.58
C LEU A 42 -2.90 -3.47 4.24
N GLN A 43 -4.23 -3.39 4.16
CA GLN A 43 -4.99 -3.47 2.91
C GLN A 43 -5.74 -2.17 2.68
N TRP A 44 -5.69 -1.65 1.46
CA TRP A 44 -6.35 -0.41 1.09
C TRP A 44 -7.14 -0.56 -0.19
N ASN A 45 -8.36 -0.03 -0.21
CA ASN A 45 -9.14 0.13 -1.43
C ASN A 45 -8.68 1.38 -2.17
N MET A 46 -8.20 1.23 -3.41
CA MET A 46 -7.72 2.32 -4.24
C MET A 46 -8.83 3.13 -4.92
N THR A 47 -10.04 2.57 -5.04
CA THR A 47 -11.20 3.26 -5.62
C THR A 47 -11.84 4.23 -4.63
N THR A 48 -12.02 3.79 -3.38
CA THR A 48 -12.61 4.60 -2.31
C THR A 48 -11.55 5.31 -1.46
N VAL A 49 -10.28 4.92 -1.59
CA VAL A 49 -9.13 5.45 -0.83
C VAL A 49 -9.31 5.30 0.69
N VAL A 50 -9.76 4.10 1.08
CA VAL A 50 -10.03 3.72 2.47
C VAL A 50 -9.21 2.49 2.83
N GLN A 51 -8.64 2.49 4.03
CA GLN A 51 -8.02 1.31 4.63
C GLN A 51 -9.09 0.28 4.95
N LEU A 52 -8.95 -0.91 4.37
CA LEU A 52 -9.86 -2.04 4.56
C LEU A 52 -9.54 -2.81 5.84
N SER A 53 -8.25 -3.01 6.11
CA SER A 53 -7.80 -3.78 7.27
C SER A 53 -6.36 -3.47 7.66
N GLU A 54 -6.03 -3.80 8.90
CA GLU A 54 -4.69 -3.81 9.46
C GLU A 54 -4.53 -5.08 10.29
N GLN A 55 -3.43 -5.80 10.06
CA GLN A 55 -3.13 -7.02 10.77
C GLN A 55 -1.65 -7.07 11.13
N LYS A 56 -1.35 -7.47 12.38
CA LYS A 56 0.00 -7.90 12.76
C LYS A 56 0.23 -9.31 12.17
N ALA A 57 0.92 -9.38 11.05
CA ALA A 57 1.16 -10.64 10.33
C ALA A 57 2.47 -11.31 10.76
N HIS A 58 3.47 -10.50 11.14
CA HIS A 58 4.80 -10.96 11.54
C HIS A 58 5.31 -10.19 12.74
N ASP A 59 6.23 -10.78 13.51
CA ASP A 59 6.89 -10.10 14.64
C ASP A 59 7.97 -9.11 14.19
N ASP A 60 8.41 -9.21 12.94
CA ASP A 60 9.45 -8.38 12.31
C ASP A 60 8.98 -7.89 10.92
N LEU A 61 9.80 -7.08 10.25
CA LEU A 61 9.49 -6.36 9.02
C LEU A 61 9.09 -7.27 7.84
N ILE A 62 8.07 -6.84 7.09
CA ILE A 62 7.61 -7.54 5.88
C ILE A 62 8.43 -7.05 4.68
N ARG A 63 9.36 -7.88 4.23
CA ARG A 63 10.28 -7.55 3.12
C ARG A 63 9.67 -7.65 1.72
N SER A 64 8.66 -8.50 1.56
CA SER A 64 8.05 -8.76 0.26
C SER A 64 6.62 -9.21 0.45
N ILE A 65 5.74 -8.79 -0.46
CA ILE A 65 4.37 -9.25 -0.56
C ILE A 65 4.16 -9.65 -2.03
N GLN A 66 3.54 -10.81 -2.23
CA GLN A 66 3.18 -11.30 -3.56
C GLN A 66 1.69 -11.64 -3.53
N PHE A 67 0.95 -11.07 -4.46
CA PHE A 67 -0.40 -11.51 -4.75
C PHE A 67 -0.33 -12.65 -5.75
N ASP A 68 -1.09 -13.71 -5.48
CA ASP A 68 -1.24 -14.86 -6.37
C ASP A 68 -2.73 -15.12 -6.61
N SER A 69 -3.09 -15.24 -7.88
CA SER A 69 -4.46 -15.48 -8.34
C SER A 69 -4.64 -16.89 -8.92
N SER A 70 -3.64 -17.76 -8.80
CA SER A 70 -3.67 -19.14 -9.32
C SER A 70 -4.79 -19.97 -8.73
#